data_AF-A0A1I2EAT3-F1
#
_entry.id   AF-A0A1I2EAT3-F1
#
_cell.length_a   1.000
_cell.length_b   1.000
_cell.length_c   1.000
_cell.angle_alpha   90.00
_cell.angle_beta   90.00
_cell.angle_gamma   90.00
#
_symmetry.space_group_name_H-M   'P 1'
#
loop_
_entity.id
_entity.type
_entity.pdbx_description
1 polymer ?
#
loop_
_entity_poly.entity_id
_entity_poly.type
_entity_poly.pdbx_seq_one_letter_code
_entity_poly.pdbx_strand_id
1 'polypeptide(L)'
;MYYTMNKIIYLPFQNGSFLKKITLFLFFMSVTLHAQIDKVEPPFWYAGMQNPELQILFYGKDISQYQVTVSNGIKITNVKRTENPNYIFVSIDTKKVAASDFVFTFKNNNNNKETFTHKYSLKKRRENSAQRKSFDSSDMMYLLMPDRFANGNRNNDSENSIKEKYNRELPGGRHGGDIEGIIKNLDYIASLGATTIWTTPLNEDNDATYSYHTYGQSDVYKIDPRFGTNDDYVRLAAEMHKKDMKLVMDYVTNHWGIEHWMMKDLPTKEWINHFDTFTQTNHKRTVIHDINASEIDKKITIDGWFVSTMPDLNLKNPLTLKYLIQNAIWWIEYADLDGFRVDTYNYSDPKGIAKWTKSITDEYPNFNIVGEVWMQSQAQMAYWQKDSKIAEIQNYNSYLPSVMDFTLYEATSKVFNEDDGSWDKGMVKLYDNFTNDFLYPNINNMLIFVENHDTNRFNQTYENDIRKYKMAMTLMATVRGIPQLYYGSEIGMAGDKNKGDADIRKDFPGGWEGDKNNAFVKEGRTSGQNDYFNFTSKLFNWRKTKAAVHFGKMTHYIPENNIYVYFRYNTNETIMVLMNNSTESKTVNTNRFKENIKDFKTGKDVISELTFDVTNKITIEPKSVLILELK
;
A
#
# COMPACT_ATOMS: atom_id res chain seq x y z
N MET A 1 -76.21 -37.87 -28.18
CA MET A 1 -77.48 -38.19 -28.87
C MET A 1 -77.59 -37.24 -30.06
N TYR A 2 -77.56 -37.81 -31.27
CA TYR A 2 -77.91 -37.29 -32.59
C TYR A 2 -77.45 -35.89 -33.09
N TYR A 3 -76.73 -35.97 -34.21
CA TYR A 3 -76.50 -35.00 -35.29
C TYR A 3 -77.77 -34.28 -35.78
N THR A 4 -77.60 -33.06 -36.28
CA THR A 4 -78.01 -32.54 -37.61
C THR A 4 -77.74 -31.01 -37.60
N MET A 5 -77.46 -30.24 -38.66
CA MET A 5 -76.99 -30.36 -40.04
C MET A 5 -77.28 -28.97 -40.68
N ASN A 6 -76.26 -28.31 -41.24
CA ASN A 6 -76.25 -27.36 -42.37
C ASN A 6 -77.34 -26.28 -42.56
N LYS A 7 -76.88 -25.03 -42.82
CA LYS A 7 -77.04 -24.39 -44.14
C LYS A 7 -76.09 -23.21 -44.37
N ILE A 8 -75.47 -23.21 -45.55
CA ILE A 8 -74.60 -22.21 -46.16
C ILE A 8 -75.44 -21.31 -47.08
N ILE A 9 -75.17 -20.00 -47.10
CA ILE A 9 -75.51 -19.09 -48.22
C ILE A 9 -74.27 -18.23 -48.52
N TYR A 10 -74.02 -18.02 -49.83
CA TYR A 10 -72.80 -17.50 -50.45
C TYR A 10 -73.02 -16.08 -51.03
N LEU A 11 -72.07 -15.15 -50.78
CA LEU A 11 -71.52 -14.01 -51.59
C LEU A 11 -72.47 -12.91 -52.17
N PRO A 12 -72.01 -11.70 -52.60
CA PRO A 12 -70.66 -11.29 -53.05
C PRO A 12 -70.12 -9.87 -52.65
N PHE A 13 -68.97 -9.56 -53.26
CA PHE A 13 -67.99 -8.48 -53.15
C PHE A 13 -68.39 -7.00 -53.42
N GLN A 14 -67.55 -6.10 -52.86
CA GLN A 14 -66.83 -4.95 -53.46
C GLN A 14 -67.17 -3.48 -53.11
N ASN A 15 -66.13 -2.85 -52.54
CA ASN A 15 -65.61 -1.47 -52.69
C ASN A 15 -66.38 -0.23 -52.19
N GLY A 16 -65.69 0.56 -51.36
CA GLY A 16 -65.98 1.97 -51.11
C GLY A 16 -65.17 2.54 -49.94
N SER A 17 -64.16 3.36 -50.25
CA SER A 17 -63.26 4.01 -49.29
C SER A 17 -63.94 5.11 -48.44
N PHE A 18 -63.19 5.60 -47.44
CA PHE A 18 -63.36 6.86 -46.69
C PHE A 18 -64.26 6.83 -45.43
N LEU A 19 -63.69 6.50 -44.26
CA LEU A 19 -63.29 7.47 -43.21
C LEU A 19 -62.89 6.77 -41.89
N LYS A 20 -61.65 7.06 -41.46
CA LYS A 20 -61.19 7.27 -40.08
C LYS A 20 -61.80 6.41 -38.96
N LYS A 21 -61.05 5.42 -38.48
CA LYS A 21 -60.83 5.17 -37.04
C LYS A 21 -59.75 4.10 -36.81
N ILE A 22 -58.87 4.41 -35.86
CA ILE A 22 -58.01 3.49 -35.08
C ILE A 22 -56.74 3.00 -35.78
N THR A 23 -55.63 3.71 -35.58
CA THR A 23 -54.34 3.11 -35.16
C THR A 23 -53.46 4.20 -34.54
N LEU A 24 -53.42 4.30 -33.21
CA LEU A 24 -52.34 5.00 -32.50
C LEU A 24 -51.40 3.92 -31.99
N PHE A 25 -50.37 3.64 -32.78
CA PHE A 25 -49.27 2.77 -32.40
C PHE A 25 -48.39 3.54 -31.40
N LEU A 26 -48.45 3.17 -30.13
CA LEU A 26 -47.57 3.66 -29.08
C LEU A 26 -46.16 3.11 -29.33
N PHE A 27 -45.34 3.88 -30.04
CA PHE A 27 -43.89 3.72 -30.06
C PHE A 27 -43.37 4.14 -28.68
N PHE A 28 -43.21 3.20 -27.74
CA PHE A 28 -42.37 3.41 -26.57
C PHE A 28 -40.91 3.41 -27.04
N MET A 29 -40.44 4.57 -27.52
CA MET A 29 -39.01 4.85 -27.54
C MET A 29 -38.60 5.03 -26.08
N SER A 30 -37.93 4.02 -25.52
CA SER A 30 -37.14 4.18 -24.31
C SER A 30 -36.02 5.17 -24.62
N VAL A 31 -36.25 6.45 -24.36
CA VAL A 31 -35.19 7.44 -24.34
C VAL A 31 -34.35 7.13 -23.11
N THR A 32 -33.23 6.45 -23.30
CA THR A 32 -32.19 6.38 -22.29
C THR A 32 -31.67 7.80 -22.09
N LEU A 33 -32.12 8.45 -21.01
CA LEU A 33 -31.51 9.68 -20.50
C LEU A 33 -30.06 9.33 -20.15
N HIS A 34 -29.14 9.62 -21.06
CA HIS A 34 -27.72 9.56 -20.75
C HIS A 34 -27.44 10.74 -19.81
N ALA A 35 -26.82 10.47 -18.66
CA ALA A 35 -26.34 11.53 -17.79
C ALA A 35 -25.33 12.37 -18.58
N GLN A 36 -25.47 13.70 -18.54
CA GLN A 36 -24.56 14.60 -19.26
C GLN A 36 -23.16 14.68 -18.60
N ILE A 37 -23.05 14.17 -17.36
CA ILE A 37 -21.81 13.98 -16.62
C ILE A 37 -21.70 12.50 -16.30
N ASP A 38 -20.63 11.86 -16.77
CA ASP A 38 -20.33 10.45 -16.57
C ASP A 38 -19.48 10.26 -15.29
N LYS A 39 -18.56 11.17 -14.99
CA LYS A 39 -17.70 11.10 -13.80
C LYS A 39 -17.38 12.46 -13.20
N VAL A 40 -17.27 12.51 -11.87
CA VAL A 40 -16.83 13.69 -11.11
C VAL A 40 -15.79 13.27 -10.08
N GLU A 41 -14.62 13.90 -10.12
CA GLU A 41 -13.49 13.54 -9.27
C GLU A 41 -12.77 14.78 -8.70
N PRO A 42 -12.51 14.84 -7.38
CA PRO A 42 -12.98 13.91 -6.36
C PRO A 42 -14.52 13.93 -6.25
N PRO A 43 -15.18 12.85 -5.80
CA PRO A 43 -16.66 12.74 -5.80
C PRO A 43 -17.34 13.68 -4.80
N PHE A 44 -16.61 14.09 -3.77
CA PHE A 44 -16.94 15.14 -2.81
C PHE A 44 -15.63 15.60 -2.17
N TRP A 45 -15.68 16.66 -1.36
CA TRP A 45 -14.50 17.16 -0.64
C TRP A 45 -14.81 17.51 0.81
N TYR A 46 -13.87 18.13 1.51
CA TYR A 46 -14.02 18.56 2.90
C TYR A 46 -13.83 20.06 3.04
N ALA A 47 -14.57 20.67 3.97
CA ALA A 47 -14.35 22.04 4.38
C ALA A 47 -13.18 22.12 5.38
N GLY A 48 -12.44 23.24 5.36
CA GLY A 48 -11.34 23.47 6.31
C GLY A 48 -10.09 22.63 6.04
N MET A 49 -9.82 22.31 4.77
CA MET A 49 -8.52 21.77 4.35
C MET A 49 -7.44 22.86 4.42
N GLN A 50 -6.20 22.47 4.66
CA GLN A 50 -5.06 23.39 4.73
C GLN A 50 -4.86 24.11 3.40
N ASN A 51 -4.95 23.37 2.28
CA ASN A 51 -5.04 23.97 0.95
C ASN A 51 -6.51 24.26 0.60
N PRO A 52 -6.92 25.54 0.49
CA PRO A 52 -8.31 25.88 0.19
C PRO A 52 -8.67 25.71 -1.29
N GLU A 53 -7.72 25.48 -2.20
CA GLU A 53 -7.99 25.34 -3.62
C GLU A 53 -8.38 23.89 -3.97
N LEU A 54 -9.64 23.69 -4.37
CA LEU A 54 -10.14 22.40 -4.85
C LEU A 54 -10.36 22.47 -6.37
N GLN A 55 -9.73 21.57 -7.13
CA GLN A 55 -9.99 21.38 -8.57
C GLN A 55 -10.82 20.14 -8.81
N ILE A 56 -12.01 20.30 -9.38
CA ILE A 56 -12.92 19.20 -9.67
C ILE A 56 -12.85 18.89 -11.16
N LEU A 57 -12.57 17.63 -11.49
CA LEU A 57 -12.70 17.09 -12.83
C LEU A 57 -14.17 16.73 -13.06
N PHE A 58 -14.75 17.24 -14.13
CA PHE A 58 -16.02 16.76 -14.67
C PHE A 58 -15.75 16.13 -16.04
N TYR A 59 -16.14 14.87 -16.18
CA TYR A 59 -16.04 14.09 -17.41
C TYR A 59 -17.44 13.82 -17.95
N GLY A 60 -17.63 14.08 -19.24
CA GLY A 60 -18.87 13.81 -19.95
C GLY A 60 -18.81 14.33 -21.37
N LYS A 61 -19.60 13.72 -22.26
CA LYS A 61 -19.56 14.04 -23.69
C LYS A 61 -19.70 15.55 -23.98
N ASP A 62 -18.72 16.12 -24.67
CA ASP A 62 -18.68 17.53 -25.08
C ASP A 62 -18.89 18.53 -23.92
N ILE A 63 -18.56 18.16 -22.68
CA ILE A 63 -18.83 18.98 -21.49
C ILE A 63 -18.06 20.31 -21.48
N SER A 64 -16.92 20.37 -22.17
CA SER A 64 -16.08 21.56 -22.25
C SER A 64 -16.79 22.76 -22.90
N GLN A 65 -17.85 22.54 -23.69
CA GLN A 65 -18.59 23.61 -24.36
C GLN A 65 -19.40 24.48 -23.41
N TYR A 66 -19.73 23.97 -22.21
CA TYR A 66 -20.62 24.65 -21.28
C TYR A 66 -19.87 25.69 -20.44
N GLN A 67 -20.60 26.75 -20.07
CA GLN A 67 -20.21 27.65 -18.99
C GLN A 67 -20.63 27.07 -17.66
N VAL A 68 -19.74 27.13 -16.66
CA VAL A 68 -19.99 26.58 -15.33
C VAL A 68 -20.16 27.71 -14.35
N THR A 69 -21.22 27.62 -13.55
CA THR A 69 -21.46 28.46 -12.37
C THR A 69 -21.66 27.56 -11.17
N VAL A 70 -21.46 28.11 -9.96
CA VAL A 70 -21.63 27.37 -8.71
C VAL A 70 -22.51 28.16 -7.76
N SER A 71 -23.38 27.48 -7.02
CA SER A 71 -24.29 28.10 -6.06
C SER A 71 -23.56 28.57 -4.78
N ASN A 72 -24.33 29.10 -3.84
CA ASN A 72 -23.87 29.46 -2.48
C ASN A 72 -22.77 30.53 -2.43
N GLY A 73 -22.60 31.32 -3.50
CA GLY A 73 -21.59 32.38 -3.57
C GLY A 73 -20.15 31.87 -3.58
N ILE A 74 -19.93 30.58 -3.83
CA ILE A 74 -18.60 29.98 -3.90
C ILE A 74 -17.86 30.56 -5.12
N LYS A 75 -16.60 30.95 -4.92
CA LYS A 75 -15.79 31.55 -5.99
C LYS A 75 -15.14 30.45 -6.83
N ILE A 76 -15.48 30.40 -8.11
CA ILE A 76 -14.69 29.69 -9.13
C ILE A 76 -13.43 30.51 -9.39
N THR A 77 -12.26 29.93 -9.15
CA THR A 77 -10.95 30.58 -9.35
C THR A 77 -10.37 30.28 -10.73
N ASN A 78 -10.68 29.13 -11.31
CA ASN A 78 -10.22 28.74 -12.63
C ASN A 78 -11.19 27.75 -13.29
N VAL A 79 -11.31 27.81 -14.62
CA VAL A 79 -12.00 26.81 -15.43
C VAL A 79 -11.07 26.41 -16.57
N LYS A 80 -10.43 25.25 -16.45
CA LYS A 80 -9.50 24.72 -17.44
C LYS A 80 -10.22 23.74 -18.34
N ARG A 81 -10.24 24.06 -19.64
CA ARG A 81 -10.64 23.17 -20.73
C ARG A 81 -9.38 22.55 -21.33
N THR A 82 -9.45 21.29 -21.72
CA THR A 82 -8.36 20.59 -22.39
C THR A 82 -8.63 20.51 -23.89
N GLU A 83 -7.69 19.95 -24.64
CA GLU A 83 -7.85 19.59 -26.05
C GLU A 83 -8.89 18.48 -26.25
N ASN A 84 -9.23 17.74 -25.20
CA ASN A 84 -10.30 16.76 -25.21
C ASN A 84 -11.62 17.44 -24.81
N PRO A 85 -12.64 17.50 -25.70
CA PRO A 85 -13.88 18.21 -25.42
C PRO A 85 -14.71 17.57 -24.29
N ASN A 86 -14.39 16.34 -23.89
CA ASN A 86 -15.11 15.59 -22.87
C ASN A 86 -14.68 15.90 -21.43
N TYR A 87 -13.72 16.83 -21.24
CA TYR A 87 -13.21 17.19 -19.93
C TYR A 87 -13.31 18.69 -19.64
N ILE A 88 -13.67 19.00 -18.40
CA ILE A 88 -13.54 20.34 -17.83
C ILE A 88 -13.08 20.25 -16.37
N PHE A 89 -12.06 21.01 -16.02
CA PHE A 89 -11.54 21.11 -14.67
C PHE A 89 -11.94 22.45 -14.06
N VAL A 90 -12.70 22.43 -12.97
CA VAL A 90 -13.22 23.64 -12.31
C VAL A 90 -12.57 23.77 -10.95
N SER A 91 -11.80 24.83 -10.75
CA SER A 91 -11.20 25.14 -9.45
C SER A 91 -12.05 26.12 -8.66
N ILE A 92 -12.28 25.83 -7.39
CA ILE A 92 -13.00 26.68 -6.44
C ILE A 92 -12.13 27.02 -5.23
N ASP A 93 -12.40 28.17 -4.62
CA ASP A 93 -11.83 28.57 -3.33
C ASP A 93 -12.75 28.13 -2.18
N THR A 94 -12.25 27.24 -1.33
CA THR A 94 -12.99 26.68 -0.18
C THR A 94 -12.65 27.36 1.16
N LYS A 95 -11.76 28.37 1.19
CA LYS A 95 -11.20 28.96 2.42
C LYS A 95 -12.23 29.43 3.44
N LYS A 96 -13.37 29.95 2.97
CA LYS A 96 -14.48 30.46 3.81
C LYS A 96 -15.79 29.72 3.57
N VAL A 97 -15.72 28.53 2.96
CA VAL A 97 -16.89 27.72 2.64
C VAL A 97 -17.07 26.69 3.75
N ALA A 98 -18.19 26.77 4.47
CA ALA A 98 -18.53 25.79 5.49
C ALA A 98 -18.95 24.46 4.85
N ALA A 99 -18.90 23.37 5.63
CA ALA A 99 -19.43 22.09 5.21
C ALA A 99 -20.91 22.24 4.81
N SER A 100 -21.21 21.97 3.55
CA SER A 100 -22.52 22.21 2.93
C SER A 100 -22.60 21.54 1.55
N ASP A 101 -23.84 21.33 1.11
CA ASP A 101 -24.14 20.96 -0.27
C ASP A 101 -24.32 22.21 -1.13
N PHE A 102 -23.87 22.13 -2.37
CA PHE A 102 -23.99 23.18 -3.38
C PHE A 102 -24.13 22.57 -4.77
N VAL A 103 -24.47 23.40 -5.74
CA VAL A 103 -24.82 22.94 -7.09
C VAL A 103 -23.93 23.63 -8.12
N PHE A 104 -23.33 22.83 -9.00
CA PHE A 104 -22.76 23.29 -10.25
C PHE A 104 -23.85 23.33 -11.32
N THR A 105 -23.96 24.47 -11.99
CA THR A 105 -24.90 24.69 -13.09
C THR A 105 -24.14 24.89 -14.39
N PHE A 106 -24.45 24.07 -15.39
CA PHE A 106 -23.84 24.08 -16.72
C PHE A 106 -24.80 24.73 -17.72
N LYS A 107 -24.35 25.79 -18.40
CA LYS A 107 -25.16 26.61 -19.30
C LYS A 107 -24.58 26.59 -20.71
N ASN A 108 -25.46 26.54 -21.71
CA ASN A 108 -25.05 26.63 -23.10
C ASN A 108 -24.68 28.09 -23.45
N ASN A 109 -23.55 28.26 -24.15
CA ASN A 109 -23.05 29.57 -24.56
C ASN A 109 -24.04 30.36 -25.44
N ASN A 110 -24.89 29.68 -26.20
CA ASN A 110 -25.72 30.31 -27.24
C ASN A 110 -26.98 31.01 -26.71
N ASN A 111 -27.50 30.60 -25.54
CA ASN A 111 -28.75 31.14 -24.99
C ASN A 111 -28.70 31.39 -23.48
N ASN A 112 -27.55 31.14 -22.83
CA ASN A 112 -27.36 31.25 -21.38
C ASN A 112 -28.40 30.47 -20.55
N LYS A 113 -29.07 29.48 -21.16
CA LYS A 113 -30.07 28.65 -20.51
C LYS A 113 -29.36 27.51 -19.78
N GLU A 114 -29.83 27.24 -18.57
CA GLU A 114 -29.45 26.05 -17.82
C GLU A 114 -29.72 24.80 -18.67
N THR A 115 -28.67 23.99 -18.85
CA THR A 115 -28.76 22.74 -19.60
C THR A 115 -28.87 21.57 -18.62
N PHE A 116 -28.04 21.55 -17.58
CA PHE A 116 -28.07 20.54 -16.51
C PHE A 116 -27.32 21.04 -15.27
N THR A 117 -27.47 20.30 -14.17
CA THR A 117 -26.84 20.60 -12.88
C THR A 117 -26.19 19.36 -12.28
N HIS A 118 -25.25 19.59 -11.35
CA HIS A 118 -24.62 18.55 -10.56
C HIS A 118 -24.50 18.99 -9.10
N LYS A 119 -24.98 18.16 -8.17
CA LYS A 119 -24.84 18.42 -6.73
C LYS A 119 -23.45 18.01 -6.28
N TYR A 120 -22.84 18.81 -5.42
CA TYR A 120 -21.54 18.54 -4.84
C TYR A 120 -21.52 18.92 -3.36
N SER A 121 -20.69 18.25 -2.58
CA SER A 121 -20.68 18.40 -1.12
C SER A 121 -19.28 18.72 -0.60
N LEU A 122 -19.18 19.71 0.29
CA LEU A 122 -18.09 19.80 1.26
C LEU A 122 -18.55 19.17 2.57
N LYS A 123 -17.91 18.08 2.98
CA LYS A 123 -18.17 17.39 4.25
C LYS A 123 -17.41 18.06 5.39
N LYS A 124 -17.89 17.80 6.61
CA LYS A 124 -17.16 18.17 7.84
C LYS A 124 -16.05 17.15 8.08
N ARG A 125 -14.83 17.63 8.38
CA ARG A 125 -13.71 16.77 8.77
C ARG A 125 -13.96 16.14 10.13
N ARG A 126 -13.37 14.97 10.38
CA ARG A 126 -13.29 14.38 11.73
C ARG A 126 -12.50 15.32 12.65
N GLU A 127 -12.80 15.26 13.95
CA GLU A 127 -12.04 16.03 14.94
C GLU A 127 -10.56 15.59 14.90
N ASN A 128 -9.65 16.56 14.98
CA ASN A 128 -8.21 16.33 14.91
C ASN A 128 -7.70 15.58 13.66
N SER A 129 -8.50 15.52 12.58
CA SER A 129 -8.13 14.81 11.33
C SER A 129 -6.76 15.26 10.78
N ALA A 130 -6.47 16.56 10.76
CA ALA A 130 -5.18 17.10 10.31
C ALA A 130 -3.99 16.68 11.22
N GLN A 131 -4.25 16.43 12.50
CA GLN A 131 -3.25 16.06 13.50
C GLN A 131 -3.24 14.56 13.80
N ARG A 132 -3.87 13.75 12.94
CA ARG A 132 -3.94 12.29 13.09
C ARG A 132 -2.58 11.69 13.39
N LYS A 133 -2.56 10.71 14.30
CA LYS A 133 -1.35 9.92 14.54
C LYS A 133 -1.16 8.97 13.37
N SER A 134 0.10 8.63 13.11
CA SER A 134 0.47 7.70 12.06
C SER A 134 1.29 6.55 12.64
N PHE A 135 1.67 5.60 11.81
CA PHE A 135 2.57 4.54 12.22
C PHE A 135 3.98 5.06 12.48
N ASP A 136 4.66 4.52 13.49
CA ASP A 136 6.03 4.88 13.86
C ASP A 136 6.84 3.66 14.35
N SER A 137 8.03 3.89 14.92
CA SER A 137 8.92 2.80 15.39
C SER A 137 8.34 1.96 16.52
N SER A 138 7.29 2.40 17.21
CA SER A 138 6.58 1.59 18.20
C SER A 138 5.70 0.51 17.57
N ASP A 139 5.36 0.68 16.28
CA ASP A 139 4.50 -0.24 15.57
C ASP A 139 5.21 -1.48 15.04
N MET A 140 4.42 -2.53 14.79
CA MET A 140 4.78 -3.63 13.92
C MET A 140 3.73 -3.72 12.80
N MET A 141 4.20 -3.60 11.56
CA MET A 141 3.39 -3.62 10.36
C MET A 141 3.20 -5.05 9.86
N TYR A 142 1.95 -5.47 9.68
CA TYR A 142 1.58 -6.74 9.07
C TYR A 142 1.19 -6.49 7.61
N LEU A 143 2.05 -6.92 6.67
CA LEU A 143 1.80 -6.86 5.24
C LEU A 143 0.98 -8.06 4.80
N LEU A 144 -0.15 -7.83 4.15
CA LEU A 144 -0.95 -8.87 3.52
C LEU A 144 -1.39 -8.51 2.09
N MET A 145 -1.65 -9.53 1.29
CA MET A 145 -2.35 -9.38 0.01
C MET A 145 -3.82 -9.74 0.21
N PRO A 146 -4.77 -8.81 0.01
CA PRO A 146 -6.18 -9.06 0.30
C PRO A 146 -6.71 -10.32 -0.40
N ASP A 147 -6.42 -10.47 -1.71
CA ASP A 147 -6.86 -11.61 -2.53
C ASP A 147 -6.36 -12.97 -2.03
N ARG A 148 -5.26 -12.98 -1.24
CA ARG A 148 -4.52 -14.17 -0.83
C ARG A 148 -4.59 -14.45 0.68
N PHE A 149 -5.30 -13.60 1.44
CA PHE A 149 -5.35 -13.71 2.89
C PHE A 149 -6.56 -14.50 3.39
N ALA A 150 -7.78 -14.05 3.12
CA ALA A 150 -8.99 -14.76 3.52
C ALA A 150 -10.20 -14.32 2.68
N ASN A 151 -10.97 -15.30 2.20
CA ASN A 151 -12.23 -15.08 1.51
C ASN A 151 -13.37 -15.07 2.54
N GLY A 152 -13.81 -13.86 2.92
CA GLY A 152 -14.85 -13.65 3.90
C GLY A 152 -16.25 -13.54 3.31
N ASN A 153 -16.38 -13.28 2.01
CA ASN A 153 -17.62 -13.05 1.29
C ASN A 153 -17.57 -13.58 -0.16
N ARG A 154 -17.82 -14.88 -0.32
CA ARG A 154 -17.84 -15.55 -1.64
C ARG A 154 -18.77 -14.94 -2.70
N ASN A 155 -19.72 -14.08 -2.32
CA ASN A 155 -20.61 -13.43 -3.28
C ASN A 155 -19.89 -12.39 -4.16
N ASN A 156 -18.72 -11.88 -3.73
CA ASN A 156 -17.95 -10.90 -4.49
C ASN A 156 -16.76 -11.51 -5.25
N ASP A 157 -16.49 -12.82 -5.12
CA ASP A 157 -15.41 -13.55 -5.81
C ASP A 157 -15.33 -13.20 -7.31
N SER A 158 -16.50 -12.97 -7.94
CA SER A 158 -16.61 -12.55 -9.33
C SER A 158 -17.70 -11.51 -9.52
N GLU A 159 -17.39 -10.49 -10.30
CA GLU A 159 -18.31 -9.40 -10.59
C GLU A 159 -18.44 -9.19 -12.10
N ASN A 160 -19.68 -9.01 -12.59
CA ASN A 160 -19.94 -8.92 -14.04
C ASN A 160 -19.35 -7.65 -14.67
N SER A 161 -19.15 -6.60 -13.89
CA SER A 161 -18.58 -5.33 -14.33
C SER A 161 -17.07 -5.40 -14.63
N ILE A 162 -16.39 -6.45 -14.18
CA ILE A 162 -14.93 -6.61 -14.28
C ILE A 162 -14.56 -7.84 -15.13
N LYS A 163 -13.42 -7.80 -15.83
CA LYS A 163 -13.00 -8.81 -16.82
C LYS A 163 -12.58 -10.13 -16.19
N GLU A 164 -11.57 -10.13 -15.33
CA GLU A 164 -11.04 -11.35 -14.74
C GLU A 164 -11.98 -11.91 -13.66
N LYS A 165 -12.26 -13.21 -13.74
CA LYS A 165 -13.13 -13.94 -12.81
C LYS A 165 -12.31 -14.75 -11.80
N TYR A 166 -12.99 -15.14 -10.72
CA TYR A 166 -12.45 -16.04 -9.71
C TYR A 166 -11.91 -17.32 -10.34
N ASN A 167 -10.68 -17.66 -10.01
CA ASN A 167 -10.07 -18.94 -10.34
C ASN A 167 -8.91 -19.24 -9.37
N ARG A 168 -9.24 -19.82 -8.21
CA ARG A 168 -8.26 -20.22 -7.18
C ARG A 168 -7.24 -21.27 -7.67
N GLU A 169 -7.56 -22.03 -8.71
CA GLU A 169 -6.64 -23.04 -9.27
C GLU A 169 -5.56 -22.41 -10.15
N LEU A 170 -5.76 -21.18 -10.63
CA LEU A 170 -4.77 -20.45 -11.42
C LEU A 170 -3.84 -19.67 -10.47
N PRO A 171 -2.55 -20.00 -10.35
CA PRO A 171 -1.69 -19.38 -9.34
C PRO A 171 -1.59 -17.84 -9.43
N GLY A 172 -1.65 -17.30 -10.64
CA GLY A 172 -1.68 -15.86 -10.92
C GLY A 172 -3.08 -15.27 -11.09
N GLY A 173 -4.12 -16.06 -10.83
CA GLY A 173 -5.51 -15.62 -10.92
C GLY A 173 -6.01 -15.00 -9.61
N ARG A 174 -7.31 -14.73 -9.59
CA ARG A 174 -8.02 -14.24 -8.40
C ARG A 174 -8.50 -15.38 -7.53
N HIS A 175 -8.09 -15.35 -6.28
CA HIS A 175 -8.42 -16.38 -5.30
C HIS A 175 -9.57 -15.94 -4.39
N GLY A 176 -10.02 -14.68 -4.46
CA GLY A 176 -11.26 -14.24 -3.80
C GLY A 176 -11.09 -13.83 -2.33
N GLY A 177 -9.86 -13.65 -1.85
CA GLY A 177 -9.67 -13.00 -0.56
C GLY A 177 -10.15 -11.55 -0.60
N ASP A 178 -10.73 -11.05 0.50
CA ASP A 178 -11.50 -9.81 0.51
C ASP A 178 -11.42 -9.04 1.85
N ILE A 179 -12.03 -7.85 1.90
CA ILE A 179 -12.04 -6.99 3.08
C ILE A 179 -12.74 -7.67 4.27
N GLU A 180 -13.81 -8.43 4.02
CA GLU A 180 -14.54 -9.12 5.07
C GLU A 180 -13.68 -10.21 5.72
N GLY A 181 -12.88 -10.92 4.93
CA GLY A 181 -11.92 -11.91 5.40
C GLY A 181 -10.82 -11.30 6.25
N ILE A 182 -10.35 -10.09 5.92
CA ILE A 182 -9.42 -9.35 6.77
C ILE A 182 -10.10 -9.00 8.10
N ILE A 183 -11.30 -8.41 8.07
CA ILE A 183 -12.05 -7.98 9.27
C ILE A 183 -12.28 -9.16 10.22
N LYS A 184 -12.70 -10.32 9.70
CA LYS A 184 -12.95 -11.54 10.49
C LYS A 184 -11.70 -12.08 11.19
N ASN A 185 -10.51 -11.75 10.69
CA ASN A 185 -9.24 -12.27 11.19
C ASN A 185 -8.36 -11.20 11.86
N LEU A 186 -8.90 -10.02 12.18
CA LEU A 186 -8.17 -8.97 12.91
C LEU A 186 -7.66 -9.44 14.28
N ASP A 187 -8.41 -10.32 14.97
CA ASP A 187 -7.98 -10.88 16.26
C ASP A 187 -6.73 -11.75 16.13
N TYR A 188 -6.63 -12.53 15.05
CA TYR A 188 -5.42 -13.29 14.74
C TYR A 188 -4.21 -12.36 14.58
N ILE A 189 -4.36 -11.32 13.74
CA ILE A 189 -3.29 -10.36 13.46
C ILE A 189 -2.87 -9.62 14.74
N ALA A 190 -3.84 -9.14 15.53
CA ALA A 190 -3.58 -8.48 16.81
C ALA A 190 -2.85 -9.40 17.80
N SER A 191 -3.21 -10.69 17.83
CA SER A 191 -2.57 -11.68 18.73
C SER A 191 -1.10 -11.94 18.42
N LEU A 192 -0.64 -11.66 17.19
CA LEU A 192 0.79 -11.66 16.84
C LEU A 192 1.56 -10.49 17.47
N GLY A 193 0.86 -9.45 17.93
CA GLY A 193 1.47 -8.21 18.39
C GLY A 193 1.54 -7.11 17.33
N ALA A 194 0.93 -7.33 16.15
CA ALA A 194 0.83 -6.31 15.12
C ALA A 194 -0.08 -5.16 15.56
N THR A 195 0.30 -3.95 15.17
CA THR A 195 -0.41 -2.70 15.49
C THR A 195 -0.74 -1.89 14.24
N THR A 196 -0.25 -2.33 13.07
CA THR A 196 -0.51 -1.70 11.78
C THR A 196 -0.74 -2.79 10.74
N ILE A 197 -1.72 -2.63 9.84
CA ILE A 197 -1.87 -3.45 8.64
C ILE A 197 -1.57 -2.59 7.42
N TRP A 198 -0.68 -3.10 6.57
CA TRP A 198 -0.50 -2.65 5.20
C TRP A 198 -1.09 -3.73 4.28
N THR A 199 -2.10 -3.35 3.52
CA THR A 199 -2.61 -4.19 2.43
C THR A 199 -1.95 -3.76 1.14
N THR A 200 -1.58 -4.68 0.23
CA THR A 200 -1.38 -4.30 -1.18
C THR A 200 -2.63 -3.58 -1.73
N PRO A 201 -2.58 -2.90 -2.88
CA PRO A 201 -3.67 -2.00 -3.28
C PRO A 201 -5.04 -2.67 -3.29
N LEU A 202 -6.09 -1.89 -3.05
CA LEU A 202 -7.48 -2.39 -3.05
C LEU A 202 -8.34 -1.71 -4.12
N ASN A 203 -7.83 -0.70 -4.81
CA ASN A 203 -8.55 -0.02 -5.89
C ASN A 203 -8.76 -0.96 -7.08
N GLU A 204 -9.81 -0.70 -7.85
CA GLU A 204 -10.27 -1.54 -8.96
C GLU A 204 -9.17 -1.80 -9.98
N ASP A 205 -8.89 -3.07 -10.27
CA ASP A 205 -7.99 -3.50 -11.34
C ASP A 205 -8.78 -4.38 -12.33
N ASN A 206 -8.99 -3.85 -13.53
CA ASN A 206 -9.83 -4.46 -14.55
C ASN A 206 -9.03 -5.16 -15.65
N ASP A 207 -7.75 -5.45 -15.40
CA ASP A 207 -6.95 -6.27 -16.32
C ASP A 207 -7.58 -7.66 -16.49
N ALA A 208 -7.42 -8.23 -17.68
CA ALA A 208 -8.04 -9.52 -18.02
C ALA A 208 -7.39 -10.73 -17.33
N THR A 209 -6.17 -10.55 -16.82
CA THR A 209 -5.36 -11.55 -16.13
C THR A 209 -4.47 -10.84 -15.12
N TYR A 210 -4.12 -11.51 -14.02
CA TYR A 210 -3.21 -11.00 -12.98
C TYR A 210 -3.74 -9.81 -12.18
N SER A 211 -5.01 -9.43 -12.30
CA SER A 211 -5.59 -8.28 -11.58
C SER A 211 -5.59 -8.45 -10.05
N TYR A 212 -5.31 -9.65 -9.54
CA TYR A 212 -5.25 -9.95 -8.10
C TYR A 212 -4.25 -9.08 -7.33
N HIS A 213 -3.19 -8.60 -8.00
CA HIS A 213 -2.15 -7.78 -7.37
C HIS A 213 -2.51 -6.29 -7.30
N THR A 214 -3.50 -5.84 -8.09
CA THR A 214 -4.11 -4.49 -8.07
C THR A 214 -3.20 -3.26 -8.27
N TYR A 215 -1.91 -3.44 -8.57
CA TYR A 215 -1.04 -2.36 -9.04
C TYR A 215 -1.45 -1.77 -10.41
N GLY A 216 -2.23 -2.49 -11.23
CA GLY A 216 -2.77 -2.03 -12.51
C GLY A 216 -4.11 -1.28 -12.37
N GLN A 217 -4.15 -0.25 -11.52
CA GLN A 217 -5.41 0.39 -11.14
C GLN A 217 -6.17 0.97 -12.34
N SER A 218 -7.44 0.60 -12.47
CA SER A 218 -8.36 1.03 -13.52
C SER A 218 -9.40 2.07 -13.06
N ASP A 219 -9.63 2.18 -11.75
CA ASP A 219 -10.35 3.29 -11.12
C ASP A 219 -9.77 3.58 -9.73
N VAL A 220 -9.16 4.75 -9.57
CA VAL A 220 -8.45 5.13 -8.34
C VAL A 220 -9.32 5.75 -7.25
N TYR A 221 -10.62 5.96 -7.49
CA TYR A 221 -11.59 6.40 -6.48
C TYR A 221 -12.54 5.28 -6.03
N LYS A 222 -12.30 4.05 -6.48
CA LYS A 222 -13.20 2.91 -6.28
C LYS A 222 -12.41 1.67 -5.86
N ILE A 223 -12.81 1.08 -4.73
CA ILE A 223 -12.36 -0.25 -4.30
C ILE A 223 -12.81 -1.29 -5.34
N ASP A 224 -11.92 -2.24 -5.64
CA ASP A 224 -12.23 -3.36 -6.51
C ASP A 224 -13.46 -4.10 -5.98
N PRO A 225 -14.52 -4.25 -6.78
CA PRO A 225 -15.77 -4.81 -6.27
C PRO A 225 -15.61 -6.27 -5.82
N ARG A 226 -14.52 -6.95 -6.22
CA ARG A 226 -14.17 -8.30 -5.75
C ARG A 226 -13.54 -8.32 -4.35
N PHE A 227 -13.15 -7.17 -3.82
CA PHE A 227 -12.73 -7.02 -2.43
C PHE A 227 -13.84 -6.48 -1.52
N GLY A 228 -14.78 -5.72 -2.08
CA GLY A 228 -15.88 -5.09 -1.36
C GLY A 228 -16.21 -3.71 -1.93
N THR A 229 -16.77 -2.85 -1.09
CA THR A 229 -17.13 -1.47 -1.46
C THR A 229 -16.19 -0.45 -0.83
N ASN A 230 -16.29 0.81 -1.29
CA ASN A 230 -15.63 1.94 -0.63
C ASN A 230 -16.02 2.03 0.87
N ASP A 231 -17.28 1.77 1.21
CA ASP A 231 -17.75 1.79 2.60
C ASP A 231 -17.22 0.60 3.41
N ASP A 232 -16.98 -0.56 2.79
CA ASP A 232 -16.28 -1.67 3.44
C ASP A 232 -14.85 -1.33 3.79
N TYR A 233 -14.16 -0.52 2.96
CA TYR A 233 -12.82 -0.06 3.27
C TYR A 233 -12.80 0.94 4.45
N VAL A 234 -13.79 1.84 4.52
CA VAL A 234 -14.00 2.68 5.72
C VAL A 234 -14.29 1.81 6.95
N ARG A 235 -15.10 0.76 6.79
CA ARG A 235 -15.41 -0.19 7.86
C ARG A 235 -14.18 -0.95 8.34
N LEU A 236 -13.28 -1.35 7.43
CA LEU A 236 -12.01 -1.99 7.79
C LEU A 236 -11.18 -1.08 8.72
N ALA A 237 -10.99 0.19 8.34
CA ALA A 237 -10.29 1.15 9.20
C ALA A 237 -10.95 1.27 10.57
N ALA A 238 -12.28 1.42 10.61
CA ALA A 238 -13.03 1.54 11.85
C ALA A 238 -12.91 0.28 12.76
N GLU A 239 -12.97 -0.93 12.20
CA GLU A 239 -12.78 -2.17 12.98
C GLU A 239 -11.35 -2.33 13.48
N MET A 240 -10.36 -1.87 12.71
CA MET A 240 -8.96 -1.84 13.13
C MET A 240 -8.73 -0.83 14.26
N HIS A 241 -9.27 0.38 14.16
CA HIS A 241 -9.14 1.41 15.19
C HIS A 241 -9.75 1.00 16.52
N LYS A 242 -10.83 0.20 16.53
CA LYS A 242 -11.38 -0.40 17.77
C LYS A 242 -10.40 -1.29 18.51
N LYS A 243 -9.34 -1.76 17.83
CA LYS A 243 -8.27 -2.61 18.39
C LYS A 243 -6.94 -1.85 18.53
N ASP A 244 -6.98 -0.51 18.48
CA ASP A 244 -5.79 0.35 18.45
C ASP A 244 -4.81 0.01 17.31
N MET A 245 -5.35 -0.49 16.18
CA MET A 245 -4.58 -0.83 14.99
C MET A 245 -4.72 0.23 13.90
N LYS A 246 -3.65 0.43 13.13
CA LYS A 246 -3.55 1.45 12.08
C LYS A 246 -3.69 0.85 10.69
N LEU A 247 -4.42 1.49 9.78
CA LEU A 247 -4.57 1.07 8.39
C LEU A 247 -3.67 1.90 7.46
N VAL A 248 -2.78 1.23 6.74
CA VAL A 248 -1.89 1.80 5.74
C VAL A 248 -2.34 1.37 4.36
N MET A 249 -2.63 2.36 3.50
CA MET A 249 -2.98 2.11 2.10
C MET A 249 -1.72 2.03 1.25
N ASP A 250 -1.69 1.08 0.32
CA ASP A 250 -0.70 1.01 -0.74
C ASP A 250 -1.14 1.89 -1.92
N TYR A 251 -0.35 2.92 -2.20
CA TYR A 251 -0.68 3.98 -3.15
C TYR A 251 0.28 3.96 -4.33
N VAL A 252 -0.26 3.93 -5.56
CA VAL A 252 0.53 3.90 -6.79
C VAL A 252 0.54 5.30 -7.41
N THR A 253 1.70 5.96 -7.36
CA THR A 253 1.88 7.30 -7.98
C THR A 253 2.42 7.25 -9.39
N ASN A 254 3.12 6.16 -9.77
CA ASN A 254 3.89 6.13 -11.00
C ASN A 254 3.05 5.81 -12.23
N HIS A 255 2.20 4.80 -12.14
CA HIS A 255 1.50 4.23 -13.28
C HIS A 255 0.09 3.80 -12.86
N TRP A 256 -0.76 3.57 -13.86
CA TRP A 256 -2.07 2.93 -13.70
C TRP A 256 -2.18 1.75 -14.67
N GLY A 257 -3.27 0.99 -14.61
CA GLY A 257 -3.53 -0.06 -15.60
C GLY A 257 -3.94 0.53 -16.95
N ILE A 258 -3.61 -0.17 -18.04
CA ILE A 258 -4.05 0.19 -19.39
C ILE A 258 -5.58 0.17 -19.53
N GLU A 259 -6.26 -0.59 -18.66
CA GLU A 259 -7.71 -0.64 -18.57
C GLU A 259 -8.33 0.53 -17.80
N HIS A 260 -7.51 1.45 -17.27
CA HIS A 260 -8.01 2.66 -16.61
C HIS A 260 -8.91 3.45 -17.56
N TRP A 261 -10.06 3.88 -17.07
CA TRP A 261 -11.10 4.47 -17.91
C TRP A 261 -10.61 5.70 -18.70
N MET A 262 -9.69 6.50 -18.13
CA MET A 262 -9.04 7.61 -18.82
C MET A 262 -8.16 7.18 -20.00
N MET A 263 -7.63 5.94 -20.05
CA MET A 263 -6.82 5.47 -21.19
C MET A 263 -7.64 5.35 -22.48
N LYS A 264 -8.97 5.22 -22.35
CA LYS A 264 -9.91 5.20 -23.48
C LYS A 264 -10.20 6.59 -24.02
N ASP A 265 -9.99 7.62 -23.21
CA ASP A 265 -10.26 9.01 -23.56
C ASP A 265 -9.42 9.96 -22.68
N LEU A 266 -8.15 10.18 -23.01
CA LEU A 266 -7.22 10.88 -22.11
C LEU A 266 -7.63 12.35 -21.89
N PRO A 267 -7.55 12.89 -20.64
CA PRO A 267 -7.88 14.29 -20.38
C PRO A 267 -7.02 15.27 -21.18
N THR A 268 -5.73 14.95 -21.32
CA THR A 268 -4.74 15.68 -22.14
C THR A 268 -3.80 14.69 -22.79
N LYS A 269 -3.20 15.04 -23.93
CA LYS A 269 -2.10 14.28 -24.57
C LYS A 269 -0.91 14.10 -23.64
N GLU A 270 -0.69 15.04 -22.72
CA GLU A 270 0.40 14.99 -21.74
C GLU A 270 -0.05 14.40 -20.39
N TRP A 271 -1.15 13.62 -20.34
CA TRP A 271 -1.62 13.03 -19.07
C TRP A 271 -0.69 11.89 -18.61
N ILE A 272 -0.23 11.10 -19.58
CA ILE A 272 0.77 10.05 -19.43
C ILE A 272 2.05 10.46 -20.14
N ASN A 273 3.17 9.82 -19.79
CA ASN A 273 4.41 9.98 -20.51
C ASN A 273 4.36 9.24 -21.85
N HIS A 274 4.78 9.91 -22.92
CA HIS A 274 4.72 9.41 -24.28
C HIS A 274 6.10 9.38 -24.95
N PHE A 275 6.24 8.39 -25.84
CA PHE A 275 7.34 8.19 -26.79
C PHE A 275 6.73 7.84 -28.16
N ASP A 276 7.50 8.02 -29.25
CA ASP A 276 7.05 7.72 -30.62
C ASP A 276 6.61 6.26 -30.79
N THR A 277 7.26 5.36 -30.06
CA THR A 277 6.92 3.95 -29.90
C THR A 277 6.88 3.60 -28.42
N PHE A 278 6.14 2.56 -28.04
CA PHE A 278 6.22 2.01 -26.68
C PHE A 278 7.69 1.88 -26.24
N THR A 279 7.99 2.45 -25.08
CA THR A 279 9.34 2.49 -24.52
C THR A 279 9.24 2.11 -23.05
N GLN A 280 9.81 0.95 -22.73
CA GLN A 280 9.91 0.48 -21.35
C GLN A 280 11.08 1.17 -20.64
N THR A 281 10.92 1.49 -19.37
CA THR A 281 12.03 1.95 -18.52
C THR A 281 13.13 0.89 -18.47
N ASN A 282 14.39 1.34 -18.44
CA ASN A 282 15.54 0.44 -18.25
C ASN A 282 15.76 0.05 -16.78
N HIS A 283 14.86 0.50 -15.88
CA HIS A 283 14.89 0.26 -14.42
C HIS A 283 16.14 0.80 -13.69
N LYS A 284 17.07 1.47 -14.37
CA LYS A 284 18.34 1.94 -13.79
C LYS A 284 18.15 3.27 -13.05
N ARG A 285 17.38 3.25 -11.96
CA ARG A 285 16.99 4.45 -11.18
C ARG A 285 18.17 5.25 -10.61
N THR A 286 19.39 4.70 -10.63
CA THR A 286 20.61 5.44 -10.26
C THR A 286 20.88 6.67 -11.13
N VAL A 287 20.30 6.75 -12.33
CA VAL A 287 20.41 7.94 -13.18
C VAL A 287 19.88 9.23 -12.54
N ILE A 288 19.02 9.11 -11.51
CA ILE A 288 18.42 10.26 -10.82
C ILE A 288 19.48 11.05 -10.04
N HIS A 289 20.44 10.36 -9.42
CA HIS A 289 21.51 10.99 -8.66
C HIS A 289 22.85 11.01 -9.40
N ASP A 290 22.95 10.36 -10.57
CA ASP A 290 24.16 10.35 -11.38
C ASP A 290 24.33 11.66 -12.17
N ILE A 291 25.32 12.45 -11.77
CA ILE A 291 25.67 13.72 -12.43
C ILE A 291 26.27 13.53 -13.83
N ASN A 292 26.67 12.30 -14.19
CA ASN A 292 27.25 11.95 -15.48
C ASN A 292 26.27 11.18 -16.39
N ALA A 293 25.05 10.90 -15.92
CA ALA A 293 24.08 10.13 -16.70
C ALA A 293 23.67 10.90 -17.97
N SER A 294 23.54 10.16 -19.08
CA SER A 294 23.10 10.72 -20.35
C SER A 294 21.64 11.19 -20.27
N GLU A 295 21.30 12.25 -21.00
CA GLU A 295 19.92 12.77 -21.02
C GLU A 295 18.93 11.79 -21.67
N ILE A 296 19.40 10.95 -22.61
CA ILE A 296 18.58 9.92 -23.23
C ILE A 296 18.25 8.83 -22.21
N ASP A 297 19.25 8.32 -21.47
CA ASP A 297 19.01 7.30 -20.45
C ASP A 297 18.12 7.86 -19.33
N LYS A 298 18.37 9.08 -18.85
CA LYS A 298 17.49 9.74 -17.86
C LYS A 298 16.06 9.80 -18.34
N LYS A 299 15.83 10.22 -19.59
CA LYS A 299 14.48 10.29 -20.15
C LYS A 299 13.81 8.92 -20.23
N ILE A 300 14.50 7.91 -20.75
CA ILE A 300 13.94 6.54 -20.85
C ILE A 300 13.67 5.96 -19.47
N THR A 301 14.59 6.16 -18.52
CA THR A 301 14.41 5.65 -17.16
C THR A 301 13.21 6.32 -16.51
N ILE A 302 13.14 7.66 -16.49
CA ILE A 302 12.14 8.43 -15.73
C ILE A 302 10.76 8.42 -16.38
N ASP A 303 10.68 8.54 -17.71
CA ASP A 303 9.40 8.68 -18.41
C ASP A 303 8.92 7.35 -19.03
N GLY A 304 9.78 6.32 -19.09
CA GLY A 304 9.47 5.02 -19.70
C GLY A 304 8.52 4.19 -18.85
N TRP A 305 7.65 3.42 -19.51
CA TRP A 305 6.62 2.63 -18.82
C TRP A 305 7.23 1.44 -18.09
N PHE A 306 6.61 1.00 -16.99
CA PHE A 306 7.09 -0.15 -16.24
C PHE A 306 6.97 -1.45 -17.07
N VAL A 307 5.78 -1.64 -17.65
CA VAL A 307 5.43 -2.68 -18.62
C VAL A 307 4.37 -2.12 -19.58
N SER A 308 4.06 -2.85 -20.66
CA SER A 308 3.11 -2.38 -21.68
C SER A 308 1.67 -2.22 -21.19
N THR A 309 1.28 -2.89 -20.10
CA THR A 309 -0.04 -2.77 -19.48
C THR A 309 -0.10 -1.69 -18.39
N MET A 310 1.00 -0.99 -18.11
CA MET A 310 1.08 0.01 -17.05
C MET A 310 1.53 1.38 -17.58
N PRO A 311 0.61 2.16 -18.19
CA PRO A 311 0.88 3.54 -18.61
C PRO A 311 1.47 4.40 -17.50
N ASP A 312 2.59 5.05 -17.81
CA ASP A 312 3.32 5.91 -16.88
C ASP A 312 2.72 7.32 -16.81
N LEU A 313 2.43 7.81 -15.60
CA LEU A 313 1.78 9.10 -15.39
C LEU A 313 2.77 10.26 -15.52
N ASN A 314 2.39 11.29 -16.27
CA ASN A 314 3.24 12.48 -16.41
C ASN A 314 3.03 13.44 -15.22
N LEU A 315 3.80 13.25 -14.15
CA LEU A 315 3.73 14.12 -12.96
C LEU A 315 4.30 15.54 -13.20
N LYS A 316 4.90 15.82 -14.37
CA LYS A 316 5.29 17.18 -14.77
C LYS A 316 4.06 17.99 -15.20
N ASN A 317 2.98 17.33 -15.63
CA ASN A 317 1.71 17.95 -15.95
C ASN A 317 0.96 18.37 -14.66
N PRO A 318 0.67 19.67 -14.45
CA PRO A 318 0.00 20.14 -13.24
C PRO A 318 -1.40 19.54 -13.02
N LEU A 319 -2.12 19.16 -14.09
CA LEU A 319 -3.44 18.55 -13.95
C LEU A 319 -3.33 17.13 -13.39
N THR A 320 -2.42 16.31 -13.93
CA THR A 320 -2.13 14.95 -13.43
C THR A 320 -1.66 14.99 -11.98
N LEU A 321 -0.68 15.84 -11.67
CA LEU A 321 -0.13 15.95 -10.31
C LEU A 321 -1.20 16.39 -9.30
N LYS A 322 -2.02 17.40 -9.63
CA LYS A 322 -3.08 17.87 -8.73
C LYS A 322 -4.18 16.82 -8.53
N TYR A 323 -4.49 16.06 -9.58
CA TYR A 323 -5.43 14.94 -9.49
C TYR A 323 -4.95 13.88 -8.47
N LEU A 324 -3.67 13.47 -8.56
CA LEU A 324 -3.06 12.51 -7.62
C LEU A 324 -3.01 13.06 -6.18
N ILE A 325 -2.65 14.33 -6.00
CA ILE A 325 -2.63 14.96 -4.67
C ILE A 325 -4.02 14.92 -4.02
N GLN A 326 -5.06 15.32 -4.77
CA GLN A 326 -6.41 15.34 -4.23
C GLN A 326 -6.97 13.93 -4.02
N ASN A 327 -6.64 12.97 -4.89
CA ASN A 327 -7.05 11.57 -4.70
C ASN A 327 -6.44 10.98 -3.42
N ALA A 328 -5.14 11.20 -3.19
CA ALA A 328 -4.45 10.76 -1.98
C ALA A 328 -5.08 11.37 -0.72
N ILE A 329 -5.28 12.70 -0.71
CA ILE A 329 -5.91 13.41 0.41
C ILE A 329 -7.37 12.94 0.62
N TRP A 330 -8.10 12.66 -0.46
CA TRP A 330 -9.46 12.14 -0.39
C TRP A 330 -9.50 10.80 0.33
N TRP A 331 -8.63 9.86 -0.03
CA TRP A 331 -8.55 8.55 0.64
C TRP A 331 -8.18 8.69 2.12
N ILE A 332 -7.22 9.56 2.46
CA ILE A 332 -6.84 9.83 3.85
C ILE A 332 -8.05 10.31 4.67
N GLU A 333 -8.81 11.30 4.18
CA GLU A 333 -10.01 11.76 4.89
C GLU A 333 -11.14 10.74 4.85
N TYR A 334 -11.42 10.14 3.70
CA TYR A 334 -12.58 9.27 3.52
C TYR A 334 -12.46 7.99 4.34
N ALA A 335 -11.37 7.25 4.17
CA ALA A 335 -11.14 5.97 4.82
C ALA A 335 -10.48 6.07 6.20
N ASP A 336 -10.21 7.28 6.68
CA ASP A 336 -9.55 7.50 7.99
C ASP A 336 -8.17 6.83 8.09
N LEU A 337 -7.38 6.90 7.02
CA LEU A 337 -6.11 6.21 6.93
C LEU A 337 -5.08 6.74 7.92
N ASP A 338 -4.19 5.85 8.36
CA ASP A 338 -3.11 6.13 9.29
C ASP A 338 -1.75 6.26 8.62
N GLY A 339 -1.65 6.04 7.30
CA GLY A 339 -0.39 6.16 6.58
C GLY A 339 -0.47 5.67 5.15
N PHE A 340 0.62 5.86 4.41
CA PHE A 340 0.82 5.28 3.07
C PHE A 340 2.08 4.45 2.98
N ARG A 341 1.99 3.31 2.29
CA ARG A 341 3.11 2.73 1.53
C ARG A 341 2.96 3.19 0.10
N VAL A 342 4.01 3.72 -0.50
CA VAL A 342 3.95 4.24 -1.88
C VAL A 342 4.79 3.35 -2.78
N ASP A 343 4.10 2.68 -3.68
CA ASP A 343 4.66 1.81 -4.71
C ASP A 343 5.61 2.55 -5.63
N THR A 344 6.70 1.89 -6.04
CA THR A 344 7.61 2.38 -7.08
C THR A 344 7.96 3.86 -6.92
N TYR A 345 8.18 4.33 -5.68
CA TYR A 345 8.28 5.76 -5.36
C TYR A 345 9.37 6.46 -6.18
N ASN A 346 10.50 5.79 -6.34
CA ASN A 346 11.63 6.32 -7.11
C ASN A 346 11.45 6.22 -8.63
N TYR A 347 10.33 5.65 -9.14
CA TYR A 347 9.99 5.64 -10.56
C TYR A 347 9.35 6.95 -11.03
N SER A 348 8.55 7.57 -10.16
CA SER A 348 7.88 8.85 -10.45
C SER A 348 8.89 9.99 -10.72
N ASP A 349 8.47 11.01 -11.48
CA ASP A 349 9.29 12.23 -11.67
C ASP A 349 9.72 12.80 -10.30
N PRO A 350 11.03 12.98 -10.03
CA PRO A 350 11.50 13.36 -8.70
C PRO A 350 10.90 14.67 -8.17
N LYS A 351 10.68 15.67 -9.04
CA LYS A 351 10.10 16.95 -8.61
C LYS A 351 8.59 16.82 -8.37
N GLY A 352 7.91 16.05 -9.21
CA GLY A 352 6.49 15.75 -9.10
C GLY A 352 6.17 14.99 -7.82
N ILE A 353 6.89 13.89 -7.55
CA ILE A 353 6.66 13.08 -6.35
C ILE A 353 7.00 13.84 -5.06
N ALA A 354 8.06 14.66 -5.05
CA ALA A 354 8.37 15.51 -3.91
C ALA A 354 7.25 16.53 -3.61
N LYS A 355 6.64 17.13 -4.65
CA LYS A 355 5.49 18.02 -4.48
C LYS A 355 4.25 17.28 -3.99
N TRP A 356 4.01 16.07 -4.49
CA TRP A 356 2.91 15.22 -4.04
C TRP A 356 3.06 14.90 -2.55
N THR A 357 4.24 14.42 -2.14
CA THR A 357 4.56 14.11 -0.74
C THR A 357 4.47 15.35 0.15
N LYS A 358 5.01 16.49 -0.29
CA LYS A 358 4.92 17.73 0.47
C LYS A 358 3.47 18.18 0.66
N SER A 359 2.63 18.05 -0.36
CA SER A 359 1.21 18.46 -0.27
C SER A 359 0.45 17.65 0.79
N ILE A 360 0.74 16.35 0.90
CA ILE A 360 0.14 15.48 1.91
C ILE A 360 0.68 15.82 3.30
N THR A 361 2.00 15.99 3.45
CA THR A 361 2.62 16.29 4.76
C THR A 361 2.34 17.72 5.24
N ASP A 362 2.03 18.66 4.34
CA ASP A 362 1.53 19.99 4.70
C ASP A 362 0.09 19.93 5.23
N GLU A 363 -0.76 19.04 4.68
CA GLU A 363 -2.13 18.82 5.16
C GLU A 363 -2.16 18.00 6.47
N TYR A 364 -1.26 17.02 6.59
CA TYR A 364 -1.16 16.11 7.73
C TYR A 364 0.28 16.04 8.26
N PRO A 365 0.69 16.95 9.17
CA PRO A 365 2.08 17.07 9.61
C PRO A 365 2.67 15.83 10.31
N ASN A 366 1.82 14.98 10.89
CA ASN A 366 2.20 13.76 11.59
C ASN A 366 1.99 12.49 10.74
N PHE A 367 1.58 12.63 9.48
CA PHE A 367 1.31 11.49 8.60
C PHE A 367 2.60 10.90 8.05
N ASN A 368 2.76 9.61 8.23
CA ASN A 368 3.91 8.87 7.76
C ASN A 368 3.63 8.28 6.38
N ILE A 369 4.63 8.39 5.52
CA ILE A 369 4.63 7.85 4.16
C ILE A 369 5.93 7.09 4.02
N VAL A 370 5.84 5.79 3.79
CA VAL A 370 6.97 4.94 3.45
C VAL A 370 7.03 4.74 1.93
N GLY A 371 8.10 5.21 1.30
CA GLY A 371 8.32 5.01 -0.12
C GLY A 371 9.08 3.70 -0.37
N GLU A 372 8.60 2.93 -1.34
CA GLU A 372 9.38 1.86 -1.93
C GLU A 372 10.47 2.45 -2.83
N VAL A 373 11.66 2.59 -2.27
CA VAL A 373 12.85 3.07 -2.96
C VAL A 373 13.80 1.88 -3.10
N TRP A 374 13.47 0.96 -4.00
CA TRP A 374 14.28 -0.25 -4.18
C TRP A 374 15.62 0.09 -4.84
N MET A 375 16.65 0.26 -4.01
CA MET A 375 18.01 0.61 -4.40
C MET A 375 19.03 -0.21 -3.61
N GLN A 376 20.25 -0.30 -4.12
CA GLN A 376 21.26 -1.27 -3.67
C GLN A 376 22.29 -0.69 -2.69
N SER A 377 22.14 0.58 -2.30
CA SER A 377 23.02 1.17 -1.29
C SER A 377 22.30 2.16 -0.39
N GLN A 378 22.83 2.33 0.82
CA GLN A 378 22.26 3.20 1.84
C GLN A 378 22.27 4.65 1.39
N ALA A 379 23.33 5.11 0.73
CA ALA A 379 23.40 6.47 0.20
C ALA A 379 22.29 6.75 -0.83
N GLN A 380 21.97 5.76 -1.68
CA GLN A 380 20.93 5.87 -2.68
C GLN A 380 19.53 5.94 -2.06
N MET A 381 19.25 5.14 -1.02
CA MET A 381 17.98 5.21 -0.31
C MET A 381 17.88 6.46 0.57
N ALA A 382 18.95 6.81 1.27
CA ALA A 382 19.02 8.00 2.12
C ALA A 382 18.80 9.29 1.33
N TYR A 383 19.16 9.35 0.04
CA TYR A 383 18.81 10.45 -0.86
C TYR A 383 17.30 10.80 -0.83
N TRP A 384 16.44 9.80 -0.67
CA TRP A 384 15.00 10.01 -0.73
C TRP A 384 14.37 10.36 0.61
N GLN A 385 15.04 10.15 1.74
CA GLN A 385 14.44 10.51 3.03
C GLN A 385 14.37 12.05 3.19
N LYS A 386 13.30 12.53 3.82
CA LYS A 386 13.07 13.94 4.12
C LYS A 386 14.30 14.54 4.81
N ASP A 387 14.71 15.71 4.33
CA ASP A 387 15.85 16.48 4.85
C ASP A 387 17.21 15.76 4.70
N SER A 388 17.32 14.87 3.71
CA SER A 388 18.55 14.16 3.36
C SER A 388 19.71 15.09 3.04
N LYS A 389 20.82 14.89 3.75
CA LYS A 389 22.08 15.61 3.50
C LYS A 389 22.77 15.22 2.21
N ILE A 390 22.48 14.03 1.69
CA ILE A 390 23.01 13.57 0.41
C ILE A 390 22.22 14.21 -0.73
N ALA A 391 20.90 14.31 -0.62
CA ALA A 391 20.08 14.99 -1.62
C ALA A 391 20.25 16.52 -1.61
N GLU A 392 20.56 17.10 -0.44
CA GLU A 392 20.86 18.53 -0.31
C GLU A 392 22.01 18.97 -1.23
N ILE A 393 22.98 18.08 -1.52
CA ILE A 393 24.08 18.32 -2.48
C ILE A 393 23.54 18.71 -3.87
N GLN A 394 22.37 18.17 -4.26
CA GLN A 394 21.70 18.45 -5.54
C GLN A 394 20.53 19.44 -5.38
N ASN A 395 20.42 20.14 -4.24
CA ASN A 395 19.30 21.01 -3.89
C ASN A 395 17.94 20.30 -3.98
N TYR A 396 17.90 19.01 -3.62
CA TYR A 396 16.71 18.18 -3.65
C TYR A 396 16.25 17.82 -2.23
N ASN A 397 14.94 17.82 -2.02
CA ASN A 397 14.30 17.27 -0.83
C ASN A 397 13.03 16.55 -1.27
N SER A 398 12.96 15.25 -1.00
CA SER A 398 11.79 14.44 -1.36
C SER A 398 10.59 14.70 -0.44
N TYR A 399 10.82 15.28 0.74
CA TYR A 399 9.84 15.39 1.84
C TYR A 399 9.30 14.05 2.35
N LEU A 400 9.80 12.91 1.85
CA LEU A 400 9.36 11.57 2.18
C LEU A 400 9.82 11.17 3.59
N PRO A 401 8.91 10.97 4.55
CA PRO A 401 9.29 10.69 5.92
C PRO A 401 10.05 9.37 6.11
N SER A 402 9.65 8.31 5.39
CA SER A 402 10.17 6.95 5.58
C SER A 402 10.54 6.28 4.26
N VAL A 403 11.54 5.41 4.30
CA VAL A 403 11.98 4.56 3.18
C VAL A 403 12.06 3.10 3.65
N MET A 404 11.87 2.17 2.71
CA MET A 404 12.08 0.73 2.96
C MET A 404 13.59 0.40 2.97
N ASP A 405 14.04 -0.38 3.95
CA ASP A 405 15.46 -0.75 4.12
C ASP A 405 15.84 -1.99 3.30
N PHE A 406 15.99 -1.80 1.99
CA PHE A 406 16.37 -2.88 1.07
C PHE A 406 17.79 -3.41 1.33
N THR A 407 18.69 -2.61 1.88
CA THR A 407 20.06 -3.06 2.21
C THR A 407 20.07 -4.03 3.39
N LEU A 408 19.23 -3.79 4.41
CA LEU A 408 19.07 -4.72 5.51
C LEU A 408 18.36 -6.00 5.05
N TYR A 409 17.37 -5.90 4.17
CA TYR A 409 16.78 -7.06 3.49
C TYR A 409 17.85 -7.88 2.75
N GLU A 410 18.68 -7.24 1.93
CA GLU A 410 19.75 -7.92 1.19
C GLU A 410 20.75 -8.61 2.12
N ALA A 411 21.14 -7.96 3.23
CA ALA A 411 22.03 -8.56 4.23
C ALA A 411 21.37 -9.77 4.91
N THR A 412 20.12 -9.64 5.34
CA THR A 412 19.36 -10.70 6.02
C THR A 412 18.99 -11.87 5.12
N SER A 413 18.96 -11.67 3.79
CA SER A 413 18.72 -12.75 2.81
C SER A 413 19.90 -13.72 2.66
N LYS A 414 21.10 -13.35 3.11
CA LYS A 414 22.34 -14.13 2.96
C LYS A 414 22.91 -14.60 4.29
N VAL A 415 22.93 -13.69 5.27
CA VAL A 415 23.75 -13.82 6.48
C VAL A 415 23.55 -15.14 7.25
N PHE A 416 22.33 -15.66 7.36
CA PHE A 416 22.08 -16.82 8.24
C PHE A 416 22.55 -18.17 7.68
N ASN A 417 22.99 -18.22 6.41
CA ASN A 417 23.66 -19.38 5.79
C ASN A 417 25.19 -19.26 5.80
N GLU A 418 25.74 -18.11 6.21
CA GLU A 418 27.17 -17.92 6.34
C GLU A 418 27.61 -18.34 7.75
N ASP A 419 27.83 -19.65 7.93
CA ASP A 419 28.09 -20.30 9.22
C ASP A 419 29.39 -19.81 9.89
N ASP A 420 30.38 -19.43 9.08
CA ASP A 420 31.65 -18.87 9.52
C ASP A 420 31.72 -17.36 9.26
N GLY A 421 32.19 -16.61 10.27
CA GLY A 421 32.44 -15.18 10.13
C GLY A 421 33.79 -14.91 9.48
N SER A 422 33.84 -13.99 8.51
CA SER A 422 35.08 -13.43 7.93
C SER A 422 35.00 -11.90 7.92
N TRP A 423 35.95 -11.24 7.24
CA TRP A 423 35.95 -9.80 7.09
C TRP A 423 34.72 -9.25 6.34
N ASP A 424 34.07 -10.05 5.49
CA ASP A 424 32.91 -9.68 4.65
C ASP A 424 31.74 -10.68 4.70
N LYS A 425 31.83 -11.75 5.49
CA LYS A 425 30.81 -12.81 5.63
C LYS A 425 30.40 -13.04 7.06
N GLY A 426 29.19 -13.55 7.24
CA GLY A 426 28.53 -13.77 8.51
C GLY A 426 27.99 -12.45 9.06
N MET A 427 27.84 -12.41 10.38
CA MET A 427 27.18 -11.30 11.07
C MET A 427 27.83 -9.93 10.84
N VAL A 428 29.06 -9.87 10.32
CA VAL A 428 29.71 -8.62 9.89
C VAL A 428 28.88 -7.85 8.87
N LYS A 429 28.12 -8.54 8.00
CA LYS A 429 27.22 -7.89 7.03
C LYS A 429 26.15 -7.04 7.71
N LEU A 430 25.62 -7.48 8.85
CA LEU A 430 24.65 -6.71 9.61
C LEU A 430 25.33 -5.53 10.30
N TYR A 431 26.50 -5.75 10.91
CA TYR A 431 27.30 -4.67 11.49
C TYR A 431 27.56 -3.57 10.44
N ASP A 432 28.08 -3.92 9.27
CA ASP A 432 28.38 -3.00 8.17
C ASP A 432 27.13 -2.33 7.57
N ASN A 433 25.97 -2.99 7.62
CA ASN A 433 24.72 -2.33 7.26
C ASN A 433 24.43 -1.16 8.21
N PHE A 434 24.50 -1.41 9.53
CA PHE A 434 24.22 -0.39 10.54
C PHE A 434 25.33 0.66 10.68
N THR A 435 26.56 0.40 10.25
CA THR A 435 27.59 1.46 10.20
C THR A 435 27.20 2.59 9.26
N ASN A 436 26.32 2.34 8.28
CA ASN A 436 25.85 3.33 7.31
C ASN A 436 24.63 4.15 7.79
N ASP A 437 24.16 3.94 9.03
CA ASP A 437 23.03 4.66 9.62
C ASP A 437 23.26 6.19 9.65
N PHE A 438 24.51 6.66 9.69
CA PHE A 438 24.84 8.10 9.68
C PHE A 438 24.41 8.82 8.39
N LEU A 439 24.11 8.09 7.31
CA LEU A 439 23.66 8.65 6.04
C LEU A 439 22.21 9.14 6.11
N TYR A 440 21.41 8.59 7.03
CA TYR A 440 19.98 8.84 7.12
C TYR A 440 19.63 9.93 8.14
N PRO A 441 18.78 10.91 7.78
CA PRO A 441 18.24 11.88 8.73
C PRO A 441 17.48 11.26 9.91
N ASN A 442 16.72 10.18 9.68
CA ASN A 442 15.93 9.52 10.72
C ASN A 442 15.89 8.00 10.52
N ILE A 443 16.82 7.31 11.18
CA ILE A 443 16.95 5.85 11.14
C ILE A 443 15.77 5.12 11.82
N ASN A 444 15.13 5.75 12.81
CA ASN A 444 13.99 5.15 13.51
C ASN A 444 12.75 5.12 12.60
N ASN A 445 12.67 6.02 11.62
CA ASN A 445 11.58 6.10 10.67
C ASN A 445 11.91 5.44 9.32
N MET A 446 12.53 4.26 9.36
CA MET A 446 12.71 3.39 8.18
C MET A 446 11.92 2.10 8.38
N LEU A 447 11.28 1.61 7.32
CA LEU A 447 10.57 0.32 7.36
C LEU A 447 11.58 -0.80 7.11
N ILE A 448 11.78 -1.66 8.11
CA ILE A 448 12.69 -2.80 8.05
C ILE A 448 11.89 -4.09 7.83
N PHE A 449 12.43 -4.98 7.01
CA PHE A 449 11.76 -6.22 6.63
C PHE A 449 12.79 -7.25 6.17
N VAL A 450 12.38 -8.52 6.15
CA VAL A 450 13.20 -9.63 5.64
C VAL A 450 12.62 -10.27 4.38
N GLU A 451 11.36 -9.94 4.07
CA GLU A 451 10.65 -10.36 2.87
C GLU A 451 9.37 -9.53 2.70
N ASN A 452 8.87 -9.50 1.47
CA ASN A 452 7.57 -8.96 1.09
C ASN A 452 6.97 -9.79 -0.07
N HIS A 453 5.94 -9.26 -0.72
CA HIS A 453 5.23 -9.92 -1.82
C HIS A 453 5.98 -9.95 -3.17
N ASP A 454 7.16 -9.34 -3.26
CA ASP A 454 8.00 -9.29 -4.47
C ASP A 454 9.34 -10.02 -4.32
N THR A 455 9.71 -10.38 -3.10
CA THR A 455 10.96 -11.07 -2.78
C THR A 455 10.76 -12.57 -2.54
N ASN A 456 11.84 -13.34 -2.58
CA ASN A 456 11.77 -14.74 -2.17
C ASN A 456 11.26 -14.87 -0.73
N ARG A 457 10.48 -15.90 -0.42
CA ARG A 457 10.04 -16.11 0.98
C ARG A 457 11.26 -16.39 1.86
N PHE A 458 11.34 -15.77 3.03
CA PHE A 458 12.45 -15.97 3.97
C PHE A 458 12.59 -17.46 4.33
N ASN A 459 11.46 -18.10 4.64
CA ASN A 459 11.43 -19.51 4.99
C ASN A 459 11.78 -20.44 3.80
N GLN A 460 11.61 -19.99 2.56
CA GLN A 460 12.14 -20.70 1.39
C GLN A 460 13.67 -20.58 1.32
N THR A 461 14.19 -19.35 1.44
CA THR A 461 15.64 -19.08 1.40
C THR A 461 16.42 -19.89 2.44
N TYR A 462 15.81 -20.11 3.61
CA TYR A 462 16.42 -20.79 4.74
C TYR A 462 15.87 -22.19 5.00
N GLU A 463 15.22 -22.80 4.01
CA GLU A 463 14.78 -24.20 4.04
C GLU A 463 13.94 -24.55 5.27
N ASN A 464 13.10 -23.61 5.73
CA ASN A 464 12.28 -23.69 6.93
C ASN A 464 13.08 -23.98 8.22
N ASP A 465 14.35 -23.59 8.29
CA ASP A 465 15.13 -23.64 9.55
C ASP A 465 14.63 -22.55 10.50
N ILE A 466 13.76 -22.95 11.43
CA ILE A 466 13.15 -22.06 12.43
C ILE A 466 14.20 -21.33 13.28
N ARG A 467 15.40 -21.87 13.45
CA ARG A 467 16.47 -21.20 14.21
C ARG A 467 16.91 -19.92 13.50
N LYS A 468 17.01 -19.96 12.16
CA LYS A 468 17.33 -18.79 11.33
C LYS A 468 16.17 -17.79 11.31
N TYR A 469 14.94 -18.28 11.28
CA TYR A 469 13.74 -17.43 11.45
C TYR A 469 13.76 -16.68 12.79
N LYS A 470 14.08 -17.37 13.89
CA LYS A 470 14.18 -16.76 15.22
C LYS A 470 15.25 -15.68 15.29
N MET A 471 16.41 -15.87 14.63
CA MET A 471 17.44 -14.84 14.52
C MET A 471 16.94 -13.61 13.74
N ALA A 472 16.31 -13.82 12.58
CA ALA A 472 15.78 -12.76 11.75
C ALA A 472 14.68 -11.94 12.46
N MET A 473 13.70 -12.61 13.05
CA MET A 473 12.61 -11.94 13.77
C MET A 473 13.12 -11.22 15.02
N THR A 474 14.11 -11.78 15.73
CA THR A 474 14.78 -11.09 16.84
C THR A 474 15.43 -9.79 16.37
N LEU A 475 16.14 -9.84 15.24
CA LEU A 475 16.71 -8.65 14.62
C LEU A 475 15.62 -7.61 14.34
N MET A 476 14.56 -7.98 13.61
CA MET A 476 13.46 -7.07 13.27
C MET A 476 12.77 -6.47 14.50
N ALA A 477 12.59 -7.26 15.56
CA ALA A 477 11.92 -6.78 16.76
C ALA A 477 12.78 -5.82 17.60
N THR A 478 14.11 -5.89 17.49
CA THR A 478 15.02 -5.24 18.44
C THR A 478 15.99 -4.23 17.81
N VAL A 479 16.12 -4.14 16.48
CA VAL A 479 16.89 -3.04 15.86
C VAL A 479 16.03 -1.79 15.65
N ARG A 480 16.67 -0.69 15.28
CA ARG A 480 16.01 0.59 14.96
C ARG A 480 15.09 0.41 13.74
N GLY A 481 14.05 1.24 13.64
CA GLY A 481 13.11 1.20 12.51
C GLY A 481 11.73 0.66 12.88
N ILE A 482 10.91 0.49 11.85
CA ILE A 482 9.52 0.03 11.90
C ILE A 482 9.49 -1.37 11.29
N PRO A 483 9.36 -2.46 12.08
CA PRO A 483 9.36 -3.81 11.54
C PRO A 483 8.10 -4.11 10.73
N GLN A 484 8.30 -4.76 9.58
CA GLN A 484 7.25 -5.36 8.77
C GLN A 484 7.39 -6.89 8.75
N LEU A 485 6.27 -7.58 8.94
CA LEU A 485 6.11 -9.03 8.77
C LEU A 485 5.19 -9.29 7.58
N TYR A 486 5.51 -10.27 6.75
CA TYR A 486 4.70 -10.64 5.60
C TYR A 486 3.81 -11.83 5.96
N TYR A 487 2.51 -11.77 5.62
CA TYR A 487 1.54 -12.78 6.03
C TYR A 487 2.00 -14.19 5.67
N GLY A 488 1.89 -15.12 6.61
CA GLY A 488 2.32 -16.50 6.44
C GLY A 488 3.73 -16.80 6.95
N SER A 489 4.58 -15.80 7.14
CA SER A 489 5.94 -16.03 7.63
C SER A 489 5.95 -16.54 9.06
N GLU A 490 5.01 -16.05 9.88
CA GLU A 490 4.72 -16.49 11.25
C GLU A 490 4.14 -17.90 11.38
N ILE A 491 3.88 -18.57 10.26
CA ILE A 491 3.49 -20.00 10.22
C ILE A 491 4.40 -20.81 9.29
N GLY A 492 5.58 -20.28 8.93
CA GLY A 492 6.54 -21.03 8.13
C GLY A 492 6.18 -21.17 6.65
N MET A 493 5.36 -20.27 6.06
CA MET A 493 5.06 -20.35 4.63
C MET A 493 6.32 -20.11 3.79
N ALA A 494 6.49 -20.95 2.77
CA ALA A 494 7.59 -20.90 1.82
C ALA A 494 7.09 -20.71 0.39
N GLY A 495 7.94 -20.11 -0.46
CA GLY A 495 7.66 -19.77 -1.85
C GLY A 495 8.94 -19.33 -2.55
N ASP A 496 9.12 -19.81 -3.77
CA ASP A 496 10.30 -19.62 -4.61
C ASP A 496 10.01 -18.58 -5.69
N LYS A 497 10.60 -17.39 -5.55
CA LYS A 497 10.46 -16.30 -6.53
C LYS A 497 10.88 -16.72 -7.94
N ASN A 498 11.79 -17.69 -8.09
CA ASN A 498 12.20 -18.18 -9.41
C ASN A 498 11.09 -18.92 -10.16
N LYS A 499 10.04 -19.38 -9.46
CA LYS A 499 8.83 -19.95 -10.05
C LYS A 499 7.77 -18.90 -10.40
N GLY A 500 8.06 -17.63 -10.12
CA GLY A 500 7.18 -16.50 -10.33
C GLY A 500 6.45 -16.05 -9.06
N ASP A 501 5.86 -14.86 -9.16
CA ASP A 501 5.26 -14.14 -8.02
C ASP A 501 4.13 -14.91 -7.33
N ALA A 502 3.39 -15.71 -8.09
CA ALA A 502 2.33 -16.54 -7.54
C ALA A 502 2.83 -17.50 -6.45
N ASP A 503 4.05 -18.03 -6.57
CA ASP A 503 4.57 -19.01 -5.60
C ASP A 503 4.96 -18.36 -4.26
N ILE A 504 5.24 -17.05 -4.24
CA ILE A 504 5.49 -16.27 -3.02
C ILE A 504 4.22 -15.61 -2.46
N ARG A 505 3.10 -15.69 -3.17
CA ARG A 505 1.79 -15.08 -2.83
C ARG A 505 0.70 -16.14 -2.61
N LYS A 506 1.06 -17.28 -2.04
CA LYS A 506 0.15 -18.41 -1.76
C LYS A 506 -0.95 -18.02 -0.78
N ASP A 507 -2.08 -18.69 -0.89
CA ASP A 507 -3.19 -18.58 0.05
C ASP A 507 -2.75 -18.83 1.48
N PHE A 508 -3.23 -17.98 2.38
CA PHE A 508 -3.06 -18.23 3.80
C PHE A 508 -3.89 -19.47 4.23
N PRO A 509 -3.31 -20.46 4.93
CA PRO A 509 -4.03 -21.66 5.33
C PRO A 509 -5.21 -21.35 6.27
N GLY A 510 -6.43 -21.67 5.84
CA GLY A 510 -7.66 -21.37 6.58
C GLY A 510 -8.40 -20.15 6.05
N GLY A 511 -7.84 -19.45 5.06
CA GLY A 511 -8.45 -18.32 4.39
C GLY A 511 -9.71 -18.67 3.61
N TRP A 512 -9.91 -19.94 3.27
CA TRP A 512 -11.05 -20.39 2.47
C TRP A 512 -11.84 -21.48 3.15
N GLU A 513 -13.14 -21.45 2.91
CA GLU A 513 -14.07 -22.51 3.29
C GLU A 513 -13.59 -23.86 2.72
N GLY A 514 -13.49 -24.87 3.61
CA GLY A 514 -13.04 -26.22 3.23
C GLY A 514 -11.53 -26.45 3.31
N ASP A 515 -10.72 -25.42 3.60
CA ASP A 515 -9.30 -25.61 3.87
C ASP A 515 -9.09 -26.57 5.04
N LYS A 516 -8.28 -27.62 4.83
CA LYS A 516 -8.03 -28.67 5.84
C LYS A 516 -7.18 -28.18 7.01
N ASN A 517 -6.36 -27.17 6.77
CA ASN A 517 -5.51 -26.53 7.76
C ASN A 517 -6.01 -25.10 7.97
N ASN A 518 -6.40 -24.76 9.21
CA ASN A 518 -6.80 -23.41 9.56
C ASN A 518 -5.77 -22.80 10.53
N ALA A 519 -4.87 -21.99 9.97
CA ALA A 519 -3.78 -21.40 10.74
C ALA A 519 -4.18 -20.17 11.56
N PHE A 520 -5.40 -19.64 11.39
CA PHE A 520 -5.94 -18.55 12.21
C PHE A 520 -6.20 -18.96 13.66
N VAL A 521 -6.46 -20.26 13.90
CA VAL A 521 -6.74 -20.80 15.23
C VAL A 521 -5.62 -21.72 15.70
N LYS A 522 -5.36 -21.74 17.01
CA LYS A 522 -4.23 -22.49 17.59
C LYS A 522 -4.36 -23.99 17.35
N GLU A 523 -5.57 -24.51 17.46
CA GLU A 523 -5.90 -25.93 17.31
C GLU A 523 -5.81 -26.40 15.86
N GLY A 524 -5.94 -25.47 14.90
CA GLY A 524 -5.82 -25.75 13.47
C GLY A 524 -4.39 -25.70 12.95
N ARG A 525 -3.46 -25.06 13.68
CA ARG A 525 -2.04 -25.02 13.35
C ARG A 525 -1.34 -26.35 13.62
N THR A 526 -0.46 -26.77 12.70
CA THR A 526 0.47 -27.88 12.96
C THR A 526 1.46 -27.53 14.06
N SER A 527 2.19 -28.51 14.60
CA SER A 527 3.24 -28.25 15.59
C SER A 527 4.29 -27.27 15.07
N GLY A 528 4.75 -27.44 13.83
CA GLY A 528 5.71 -26.53 13.21
C GLY A 528 5.15 -25.11 13.10
N GLN A 529 3.93 -24.95 12.59
CA GLN A 529 3.27 -23.63 12.52
C GLN A 529 3.14 -22.97 13.90
N ASN A 530 2.84 -23.76 14.94
CA ASN A 530 2.79 -23.28 16.31
C ASN A 530 4.16 -22.78 16.80
N ASP A 531 5.26 -23.41 16.43
CA ASP A 531 6.59 -22.97 16.85
C ASP A 531 6.96 -21.59 16.26
N TYR A 532 6.65 -21.35 14.97
CA TYR A 532 6.82 -20.04 14.33
C TYR A 532 5.91 -19.00 14.98
N PHE A 533 4.63 -19.32 15.13
CA PHE A 533 3.62 -18.38 15.62
C PHE A 533 3.91 -17.99 17.07
N ASN A 534 4.19 -18.95 17.94
CA ASN A 534 4.38 -18.69 19.37
C ASN A 534 5.61 -17.84 19.61
N PHE A 535 6.70 -18.07 18.85
CA PHE A 535 7.88 -17.23 18.92
C PHE A 535 7.58 -15.79 18.49
N THR A 536 6.94 -15.62 17.33
CA THR A 536 6.60 -14.33 16.75
C THR A 536 5.67 -13.54 17.66
N SER A 537 4.57 -14.18 18.09
CA SER A 537 3.58 -13.60 19.00
C SER A 537 4.22 -13.17 20.31
N LYS A 538 5.04 -14.02 20.95
CA LYS A 538 5.70 -13.65 22.20
C LYS A 538 6.64 -12.45 22.02
N LEU A 539 7.44 -12.47 20.97
CA LEU A 539 8.43 -11.44 20.69
C LEU A 539 7.79 -10.07 20.38
N PHE A 540 6.83 -10.01 19.47
CA PHE A 540 6.22 -8.75 19.07
C PHE A 540 5.22 -8.21 20.10
N ASN A 541 4.55 -9.07 20.88
CA ASN A 541 3.80 -8.58 22.05
C ASN A 541 4.71 -7.98 23.13
N TRP A 542 5.87 -8.59 23.40
CA TRP A 542 6.88 -7.98 24.28
C TRP A 542 7.31 -6.62 23.73
N ARG A 543 7.63 -6.54 22.43
CA ARG A 543 8.10 -5.32 21.75
C ARG A 543 7.18 -4.12 21.99
N LYS A 544 5.84 -4.30 21.99
CA LYS A 544 4.85 -3.20 22.13
C LYS A 544 5.09 -2.25 23.30
N THR A 545 5.80 -2.69 24.35
CA THR A 545 5.99 -1.93 25.59
C THR A 545 7.44 -1.48 25.84
N LYS A 546 8.32 -1.57 24.82
CA LYS A 546 9.77 -1.45 24.99
C LYS A 546 10.30 -0.22 24.25
N ALA A 547 10.24 0.93 24.90
CA ALA A 547 10.70 2.20 24.34
C ALA A 547 12.19 2.19 23.94
N ALA A 548 13.03 1.36 24.58
CA ALA A 548 14.42 1.18 24.19
C ALA A 548 14.57 0.59 22.78
N VAL A 549 13.73 -0.36 22.38
CA VAL A 549 13.79 -0.90 21.00
C VAL A 549 13.06 -0.02 19.99
N HIS A 550 12.06 0.78 20.44
CA HIS A 550 11.37 1.72 19.56
C HIS A 550 12.25 2.92 19.20
N PHE A 551 12.78 3.61 20.22
CA PHE A 551 13.42 4.92 20.07
C PHE A 551 14.76 5.04 20.81
N GLY A 552 15.17 4.00 21.55
CA GLY A 552 16.43 3.99 22.29
C GLY A 552 17.65 3.97 21.37
N LYS A 553 18.78 4.41 21.92
CA LYS A 553 20.08 4.35 21.26
C LYS A 553 20.50 2.91 21.03
N MET A 554 21.37 2.72 20.05
CA MET A 554 22.01 1.44 19.79
C MET A 554 23.52 1.57 19.99
N THR A 555 24.10 0.64 20.74
CA THR A 555 25.54 0.35 20.69
C THR A 555 25.69 -1.07 20.18
N HIS A 556 26.47 -1.28 19.14
CA HIS A 556 26.75 -2.62 18.60
C HIS A 556 28.25 -2.89 18.60
N TYR A 557 28.61 -4.16 18.76
CA TYR A 557 30.00 -4.59 18.81
C TYR A 557 30.36 -5.31 17.52
N ILE A 558 31.59 -5.11 17.05
CA ILE A 558 32.13 -5.83 15.90
C ILE A 558 31.94 -7.34 16.14
N PRO A 559 31.27 -8.07 15.24
CA PRO A 559 31.06 -9.50 15.40
C PRO A 559 32.37 -10.27 15.55
N GLU A 560 32.42 -11.19 16.51
CA GLU A 560 33.57 -12.09 16.73
C GLU A 560 33.08 -13.54 16.67
N ASN A 561 33.75 -14.40 15.91
CA ASN A 561 33.37 -15.82 15.75
C ASN A 561 31.91 -16.00 15.31
N ASN A 562 31.42 -15.12 14.43
CA ASN A 562 30.04 -15.07 13.95
C ASN A 562 28.98 -14.83 15.06
N ILE A 563 29.41 -14.28 16.21
CA ILE A 563 28.54 -13.80 17.28
C ILE A 563 28.34 -12.30 17.13
N TYR A 564 27.09 -11.86 17.07
CA TYR A 564 26.74 -10.44 17.08
C TYR A 564 26.13 -10.05 18.41
N VAL A 565 26.66 -9.00 19.02
CA VAL A 565 26.15 -8.44 20.27
C VAL A 565 25.86 -6.97 20.09
N TYR A 566 24.67 -6.54 20.50
CA TYR A 566 24.29 -5.14 20.53
C TYR A 566 23.34 -4.86 21.68
N PHE A 567 23.21 -3.57 22.01
CA PHE A 567 22.40 -3.07 23.09
C PHE A 567 21.45 -2.02 22.55
N ARG A 568 20.18 -2.10 22.98
CA ARG A 568 19.21 -1.02 22.84
C ARG A 568 18.94 -0.44 24.21
N TYR A 569 19.05 0.88 24.34
CA TYR A 569 18.94 1.49 25.66
C TYR A 569 18.41 2.92 25.62
N ASN A 570 17.76 3.29 26.71
CA ASN A 570 17.41 4.66 27.05
C ASN A 570 17.77 4.90 28.53
N THR A 571 17.19 5.91 29.16
CA THR A 571 17.43 6.21 30.58
C THR A 571 16.82 5.18 31.54
N ASN A 572 15.83 4.41 31.09
CA ASN A 572 14.96 3.59 31.94
C ASN A 572 15.21 2.08 31.76
N GLU A 573 15.63 1.65 30.58
CA GLU A 573 15.80 0.24 30.23
C GLU A 573 17.01 0.03 29.31
N THR A 574 17.65 -1.12 29.47
CA THR A 574 18.75 -1.59 28.63
C THR A 574 18.49 -3.05 28.27
N ILE A 575 18.51 -3.32 26.97
CA ILE A 575 18.26 -4.63 26.39
C ILE A 575 19.54 -5.04 25.65
N MET A 576 20.13 -6.16 26.06
CA MET A 576 21.28 -6.77 25.41
C MET A 576 20.79 -7.90 24.50
N VAL A 577 21.16 -7.86 23.22
CA VAL A 577 20.85 -8.90 22.26
C VAL A 577 22.13 -9.62 21.87
N LEU A 578 22.11 -10.96 21.95
CA LEU A 578 23.18 -11.82 21.48
C LEU A 578 22.63 -12.74 20.40
N MET A 579 23.34 -12.88 19.29
CA MET A 579 23.00 -13.81 18.21
C MET A 579 24.20 -14.66 17.88
N ASN A 580 24.04 -15.98 17.97
CA ASN A 580 25.04 -16.94 17.51
C ASN A 580 24.65 -17.49 16.15
N ASN A 581 25.29 -17.03 15.09
CA ASN A 581 25.06 -17.53 13.75
C ASN A 581 26.02 -18.68 13.37
N SER A 582 26.83 -19.18 14.30
CA SER A 582 27.69 -20.35 14.05
C SER A 582 26.92 -21.67 14.26
N THR A 583 27.52 -22.76 13.79
CA THR A 583 27.02 -24.14 13.94
C THR A 583 27.45 -24.80 15.26
N GLU A 584 28.18 -24.07 16.11
CA GLU A 584 28.70 -24.54 17.38
C GLU A 584 28.20 -23.67 18.55
N SER A 585 28.16 -24.24 19.74
CA SER A 585 27.97 -23.47 20.96
C SER A 585 29.19 -22.58 21.19
N LYS A 586 28.97 -21.30 21.52
CA LYS A 586 30.07 -20.34 21.74
C LYS A 586 29.93 -19.70 23.11
N THR A 587 31.07 -19.46 23.75
CA THR A 587 31.13 -18.75 25.04
C THR A 587 31.57 -17.31 24.82
N VAL A 588 30.70 -16.37 25.17
CA VAL A 588 30.89 -14.94 25.00
C VAL A 588 31.43 -14.33 26.30
N ASN A 589 32.56 -13.62 26.20
CA ASN A 589 33.16 -12.91 27.34
C ASN A 589 32.51 -11.53 27.52
N THR A 590 31.57 -11.43 28.47
CA THR A 590 30.80 -10.21 28.77
C THR A 590 31.66 -9.03 29.24
N ASN A 591 32.90 -9.27 29.70
CA ASN A 591 33.83 -8.19 30.04
C ASN A 591 34.07 -7.22 28.87
N ARG A 592 33.94 -7.68 27.63
CA ARG A 592 34.06 -6.85 26.42
C ARG A 592 32.96 -5.77 26.35
N PHE A 593 31.82 -6.01 26.98
CA PHE A 593 30.62 -5.15 26.87
C PHE A 593 30.36 -4.30 28.13
N LYS A 594 31.38 -4.11 28.98
CA LYS A 594 31.27 -3.39 30.26
C LYS A 594 30.73 -1.97 30.12
N GLU A 595 30.97 -1.29 29.00
CA GLU A 595 30.47 0.08 28.79
C GLU A 595 28.92 0.14 28.77
N ASN A 596 28.24 -0.90 28.29
CA ASN A 596 26.78 -0.97 28.25
C ASN A 596 26.20 -1.78 29.42
N ILE A 597 26.88 -2.84 29.88
CA ILE A 597 26.46 -3.62 31.05
C ILE A 597 26.55 -2.77 32.33
N LYS A 598 27.58 -1.93 32.46
CA LYS A 598 27.78 -1.05 33.61
C LYS A 598 27.69 -1.86 34.93
N ASP A 599 26.71 -1.52 35.77
CA ASP A 599 26.52 -2.13 37.08
C ASP A 599 25.49 -3.28 37.09
N PHE A 600 24.79 -3.51 35.98
CA PHE A 600 23.81 -4.60 35.88
C PHE A 600 24.46 -5.94 36.20
N LYS A 601 23.76 -6.78 36.96
CA LYS A 601 24.27 -8.08 37.40
C LYS A 601 23.60 -9.22 36.65
N THR A 602 22.34 -9.01 36.26
CA THR A 602 21.54 -10.05 35.62
C THR A 602 20.87 -9.54 34.36
N GLY A 603 20.51 -10.47 33.49
CA GLY A 603 19.66 -10.21 32.33
C GLY A 603 18.60 -11.30 32.23
N LYS A 604 17.32 -10.92 32.18
CA LYS A 604 16.23 -11.88 31.96
C LYS A 604 15.99 -12.04 30.47
N ASP A 605 16.11 -13.26 29.96
CA ASP A 605 15.81 -13.54 28.56
C ASP A 605 14.30 -13.50 28.28
N VAL A 606 13.90 -12.72 27.27
CA VAL A 606 12.50 -12.51 26.91
C VAL A 606 11.82 -13.80 26.42
N ILE A 607 12.56 -14.69 25.76
CA ILE A 607 11.97 -15.87 25.12
C ILE A 607 11.88 -17.03 26.11
N SER A 608 12.97 -17.38 26.78
CA SER A 608 13.05 -18.50 27.72
C SER A 608 12.64 -18.14 29.15
N GLU A 609 12.56 -16.85 29.51
CA GLU A 609 12.36 -16.33 30.87
C GLU A 609 13.50 -16.68 31.85
N LEU A 610 14.58 -17.32 31.39
CA LEU A 610 15.74 -17.64 32.19
C LEU A 610 16.53 -16.37 32.53
N THR A 611 17.14 -16.37 33.70
CA THR A 611 18.01 -15.26 34.15
C THR A 611 19.47 -15.65 33.96
N PHE A 612 20.21 -14.78 33.29
CA PHE A 612 21.64 -14.93 33.02
C PHE A 612 22.43 -13.96 33.89
N ASP A 613 23.55 -14.44 34.45
CA ASP A 613 24.52 -13.58 35.12
C ASP A 613 25.40 -12.91 34.05
N VAL A 614 25.23 -11.61 33.87
CA VAL A 614 25.95 -10.83 32.84
C VAL A 614 27.33 -10.37 33.32
N THR A 615 27.69 -10.62 34.59
CA THR A 615 29.05 -10.39 35.11
C THR A 615 30.01 -11.51 34.73
N ASN A 616 29.46 -12.66 34.34
CA ASN A 616 30.18 -13.86 33.94
C ASN A 616 30.07 -14.12 32.43
N LYS A 617 30.85 -15.08 31.93
CA LYS A 617 30.76 -15.51 30.53
C LYS A 617 29.39 -16.16 30.27
N ILE A 618 28.82 -15.90 29.10
CA ILE A 618 27.54 -16.49 28.67
C ILE A 618 27.80 -17.49 27.55
N THR A 619 27.31 -18.72 27.70
CA THR A 619 27.32 -19.72 26.62
C THR A 619 26.02 -19.61 25.83
N ILE A 620 26.12 -19.52 24.51
CA ILE A 620 24.99 -19.39 23.58
C ILE A 620 25.01 -20.56 22.59
N GLU A 621 23.87 -21.22 22.44
CA GLU A 621 23.71 -22.40 21.58
C GLU A 621 23.88 -22.09 20.08
N PRO A 622 24.20 -23.08 19.23
CA PRO A 622 24.27 -22.89 17.79
C PRO A 622 22.99 -22.28 17.21
N LYS A 623 23.11 -21.36 16.25
CA LYS A 623 21.97 -20.73 15.54
C LYS A 623 20.90 -20.22 16.51
N SER A 624 21.30 -19.57 17.60
CA SER A 624 20.37 -19.14 18.66
C SER A 624 20.51 -17.66 19.01
N VAL A 625 19.55 -17.18 19.79
CA VAL A 625 19.46 -15.78 20.22
C VAL A 625 19.17 -15.70 21.71
N LEU A 626 19.64 -14.62 22.33
CA LEU A 626 19.23 -14.18 23.67
C LEU A 626 18.83 -12.72 23.59
N ILE A 627 17.73 -12.36 24.24
CA ILE A 627 17.24 -10.99 24.37
C ILE A 627 17.13 -10.69 25.86
N LEU A 628 18.19 -10.13 26.44
CA LEU A 628 18.32 -9.96 27.88
C LEU A 628 17.89 -8.56 28.31
N GLU A 629 16.82 -8.48 29.11
CA GLU A 629 16.46 -7.26 29.84
C GLU A 629 17.34 -7.13 31.08
N LEU A 630 18.25 -6.15 31.09
CA LEU A 630 19.27 -6.02 32.14
C LEU A 630 18.70 -5.44 33.44
N LYS A 631 19.18 -5.97 34.58
CA LYS A 631 18.77 -5.61 35.94
C LYS A 631 19.93 -5.59 36.93
#